data_AF-A0A699UA43-F1
#
_entry.id   AF-A0A699UA43-F1
#
_cell.length_a   1.000
_cell.length_b   1.000
_cell.length_c   1.000
_cell.angle_alpha   90.00
_cell.angle_beta   90.00
_cell.angle_gamma   90.00
#
_symmetry.space_group_name_H-M   'P 1'
#
loop_
_entity.id
_entity.type
_entity.pdbx_description
1 polymer ?
#
loop_
_entity_poly.entity_id
_entity_poly.type
_entity_poly.pdbx_seq_one_letter_code
_entity_poly.pdbx_strand_id
1 'polypeptide(L)' 'IREEFCTSSGPSDSGGNPPPFFPRVEQERLKREYHSIRQTDTETSTEFMKRFLRLAGFIGAAAGTEEEQAKNFQWGLR' A
#
# COMPACT_ATOMS: atom_id res chain seq x y z
N ILE A 1 -42.87 -8.66 2.80
CA ILE A 1 -42.11 -7.45 2.40
C ILE A 1 -40.80 -7.98 1.84
N ARG A 2 -40.58 -7.84 0.53
CA ARG A 2 -39.46 -8.49 -0.16
C ARG A 2 -38.19 -7.75 0.20
N GLU A 3 -37.21 -8.46 0.75
CA GLU A 3 -35.88 -7.93 1.02
C GLU A 3 -35.17 -7.75 -0.31
N GLU A 4 -34.98 -6.48 -0.68
CA GLU A 4 -34.29 -6.08 -1.90
C GLU A 4 -32.78 -6.19 -1.62
N PHE A 5 -32.22 -7.38 -1.85
CA PHE A 5 -30.77 -7.55 -2.00
C PHE A 5 -30.33 -6.90 -3.32
N CYS A 6 -30.35 -5.58 -3.35
CA CYS A 6 -29.68 -4.80 -4.38
C CYS A 6 -28.18 -4.86 -4.12
N THR A 7 -27.56 -5.99 -4.50
CA THR A 7 -26.17 -6.01 -4.93
C THR A 7 -26.05 -5.07 -6.12
N SER A 8 -25.80 -3.79 -5.82
CA SER A 8 -25.30 -2.83 -6.79
C SER A 8 -23.91 -3.28 -7.20
N SER A 9 -23.85 -4.19 -8.17
CA SER A 9 -22.66 -4.48 -8.94
C SER A 9 -22.38 -3.27 -9.85
N GLY A 10 -21.89 -2.19 -9.24
CA GLY A 10 -21.02 -1.24 -9.93
C GLY A 10 -19.68 -1.93 -10.23
N PRO A 11 -18.88 -1.41 -11.17
CA PRO A 11 -17.58 -2.00 -11.48
C PRO A 11 -16.80 -2.11 -10.17
N SER A 12 -16.38 -3.33 -9.83
CA SER A 12 -15.45 -3.60 -8.74
C SER A 12 -14.16 -2.89 -9.05
N ASP A 13 -14.12 -1.61 -8.72
CA ASP A 13 -12.90 -0.88 -8.50
C ASP A 13 -12.37 -1.43 -7.18
N SER A 14 -11.56 -2.49 -7.27
CA SER A 14 -10.92 -3.16 -6.14
C SER A 14 -9.88 -2.24 -5.46
N GLY A 15 -10.16 -0.94 -5.35
CA GLY A 15 -9.55 -0.02 -4.42
C GLY A 15 -10.21 -0.19 -3.07
N GLY A 16 -9.69 -1.12 -2.26
CA GLY A 16 -10.12 -1.28 -0.88
C GLY A 16 -10.14 0.09 -0.19
N ASN A 17 -11.33 0.50 0.28
CA ASN A 17 -11.48 1.77 0.97
C ASN A 17 -10.51 1.76 2.17
N PRO A 18 -9.58 2.73 2.29
CA PRO A 18 -8.75 2.81 3.47
C PRO A 18 -9.67 2.90 4.70
N PRO A 19 -9.24 2.43 5.88
CA PRO A 19 -10.08 2.47 7.08
C PRO A 19 -10.72 3.86 7.21
N PRO A 20 -12.00 3.99 7.60
CA PRO A 20 -12.76 5.24 7.59
C PRO A 20 -12.14 6.38 8.43
N PHE A 21 -11.03 6.11 9.12
CA PHE A 21 -10.24 7.03 9.93
C PHE A 21 -8.82 7.26 9.40
N PHE A 22 -8.51 6.97 8.13
CA PHE A 22 -7.18 7.21 7.56
C PHE A 22 -7.19 8.53 6.73
N PRO A 23 -6.66 9.65 7.26
CA PRO A 23 -6.73 10.93 6.57
C PRO A 23 -6.04 10.87 5.20
N ARG A 24 -6.68 11.43 4.17
CA ARG A 24 -6.14 11.45 2.80
C ARG A 24 -4.70 12.00 2.74
N VAL A 25 -4.38 13.01 3.56
CA VAL A 25 -3.04 13.59 3.66
C VAL A 25 -1.98 12.58 4.11
N GLU A 26 -2.34 11.69 5.04
CA GLU A 26 -1.45 10.65 5.54
C GLU A 26 -1.24 9.58 4.47
N GLN A 27 -2.29 9.23 3.73
CA GLN A 27 -2.21 8.29 2.61
C GLN A 27 -1.26 8.80 1.50
N GLU A 28 -1.36 10.07 1.13
CA GLU A 28 -0.47 10.68 0.14
C GLU A 28 0.98 10.77 0.65
N ARG A 29 1.17 11.01 1.96
CA ARG A 29 2.51 10.98 2.59
C ARG A 29 3.11 9.58 2.52
N LEU A 30 2.35 8.55 2.90
CA LEU A 30 2.82 7.16 2.87
C LEU A 30 3.10 6.66 1.47
N LYS A 31 2.26 7.02 0.48
CA LYS A 31 2.54 6.73 -0.94
C LYS A 31 3.88 7.37 -1.34
N ARG A 32 4.09 8.65 -1.05
CA ARG A 32 5.35 9.33 -1.38
C ARG A 32 6.55 8.66 -0.70
N GLU A 33 6.42 8.34 0.58
CA GLU A 33 7.45 7.67 1.36
C GLU A 33 7.81 6.31 0.76
N TYR A 34 6.81 5.53 0.36
CA TYR A 34 6.98 4.24 -0.29
C TYR A 34 7.74 4.35 -1.63
N HIS A 35 7.40 5.30 -2.50
CA HIS A 35 8.11 5.49 -3.77
C HIS A 35 9.55 5.98 -3.58
N SER A 36 9.85 6.62 -2.45
CA SER A 36 11.19 7.05 -2.08
C SER A 36 11.96 6.03 -1.23
N ILE A 37 11.37 4.87 -0.94
CA ILE A 37 11.95 3.92 0.02
C ILE A 37 13.27 3.35 -0.53
N ARG A 38 14.32 3.43 0.29
CA ARG A 38 15.65 2.90 -0.01
C ARG A 38 16.29 2.46 1.30
N GLN A 39 17.06 1.37 1.24
CA GLN A 39 17.89 0.96 2.34
C GLN A 39 19.00 2.00 2.52
N THR A 40 19.27 2.38 3.76
CA THR A 40 20.38 3.27 4.11
C THR A 40 21.59 2.44 4.57
N ASP A 41 22.80 2.96 4.38
CA ASP A 41 24.06 2.25 4.71
C ASP A 41 24.16 1.82 6.18
N THR A 42 23.40 2.45 7.07
CA THR A 42 23.36 2.15 8.51
C THR A 42 22.20 1.25 8.93
N GLU A 43 21.33 0.87 7.99
CA GLU A 43 20.12 0.07 8.26
C GLU A 43 20.32 -1.37 7.80
N THR A 44 19.97 -2.34 8.66
CA THR A 44 20.03 -3.75 8.28
C THR A 44 18.92 -4.09 7.30
N SER A 45 19.13 -5.10 6.44
CA SER A 45 18.12 -5.57 5.50
C SER A 45 16.80 -5.96 6.19
N THR A 46 16.86 -6.41 7.46
CA THR A 46 15.67 -6.75 8.25
C THR A 46 14.88 -5.55 8.71
N GLU A 47 15.54 -4.44 9.05
CA GLU A 47 14.88 -3.18 9.40
C GLU A 47 14.24 -2.54 8.16
N PHE A 48 14.96 -2.57 7.04
CA PHE A 48 14.43 -2.16 5.74
C PHE A 48 13.20 -2.99 5.35
N MET A 49 13.26 -4.32 5.44
CA MET A 49 12.10 -5.21 5.20
C MET A 49 10.91 -4.88 6.10
N LYS A 50 11.14 -4.65 7.39
CA LYS A 50 10.06 -4.28 8.32
C LYS A 50 9.38 -2.97 7.92
N ARG A 51 10.15 -1.95 7.52
CA ARG A 51 9.60 -0.67 7.03
C ARG A 51 8.86 -0.83 5.72
N PHE A 52 9.42 -1.58 4.77
CA PHE A 52 8.81 -1.86 3.48
C PHE A 52 7.46 -2.56 3.64
N LEU A 53 7.41 -3.63 4.43
CA LEU A 53 6.18 -4.38 4.70
C LEU A 53 5.15 -3.55 5.47
N ARG A 54 5.60 -2.72 6.42
CA ARG A 54 4.73 -1.78 7.13
C ARG A 54 4.09 -0.80 6.15
N LEU A 55 4.87 -0.19 5.26
CA LEU A 55 4.34 0.74 4.26
C LEU A 55 3.39 0.00 3.31
N ALA A 56 3.82 -1.10 2.68
CA ALA A 56 3.00 -1.90 1.78
C ALA A 56 1.66 -2.33 2.40
N GLY A 57 1.66 -2.69 3.69
CA GLY A 57 0.44 -3.03 4.43
C GLY A 57 -0.53 -1.86 4.64
N PHE A 58 -0.04 -0.61 4.71
CA PHE A 58 -0.89 0.58 4.83
C PHE A 58 -1.39 1.11 3.49
N ILE A 59 -0.55 1.08 2.45
CA ILE A 59 -0.94 1.56 1.12
C ILE A 59 -1.67 0.48 0.29
N GLY A 60 -1.58 -0.80 0.66
CA GLY A 60 -2.39 -1.89 0.11
C GLY A 60 -2.38 -1.92 -1.43
N ALA A 61 -3.56 -1.99 -2.04
CA ALA A 61 -3.72 -1.98 -3.50
C ALA A 61 -3.14 -0.71 -4.19
N ALA A 62 -2.93 0.39 -3.45
CA ALA A 62 -2.29 1.59 -4.00
C ALA A 62 -0.76 1.50 -4.07
N ALA A 63 -0.15 0.45 -3.52
CA ALA A 63 1.27 0.13 -3.68
C ALA A 63 1.61 -0.46 -5.06
N GLY A 64 0.59 -0.71 -5.89
CA GLY A 64 0.74 -1.38 -7.19
C GLY A 64 0.65 -2.90 -7.06
N THR A 65 0.85 -3.57 -8.20
CA THR A 65 0.85 -5.03 -8.27
C THR A 65 2.00 -5.63 -7.46
N GLU A 66 1.90 -6.90 -7.07
CA GLU A 66 3.00 -7.61 -6.38
C GLU A 66 4.33 -7.49 -7.13
N GLU A 67 4.28 -7.41 -8.46
CA GLU A 67 5.44 -7.29 -9.32
C GLU A 67 6.06 -5.88 -9.29
N GLU A 68 5.25 -4.81 -9.24
CA GLU A 68 5.73 -3.45 -8.95
C GLU A 68 6.37 -3.37 -7.56
N GLN A 69 5.74 -4.00 -6.57
CA GLN A 69 6.28 -4.01 -5.21
C GLN A 69 7.62 -4.75 -5.14
N ALA A 70 7.75 -5.90 -5.82
CA ALA A 70 8.99 -6.65 -5.90
C ALA A 70 10.11 -5.84 -6.58
N LYS A 71 9.80 -5.08 -7.64
CA LYS A 71 10.76 -4.19 -8.31
C LYS A 71 11.22 -3.05 -7.39
N ASN A 72 10.29 -2.44 -6.66
CA ASN A 72 10.62 -1.39 -5.67
C ASN A 72 11.49 -1.93 -4.53
N PHE A 73 11.24 -3.15 -4.08
CA PHE A 73 12.08 -3.82 -3.10
C PHE A 73 13.50 -4.04 -3.62
N GLN A 74 13.65 -4.52 -4.86
CA GLN A 74 14.96 -4.70 -5.49
C GLN A 74 15.73 -3.38 -5.68
N TRP A 75 15.06 -2.30 -6.07
CA TRP A 75 15.69 -0.97 -6.17
C TRP A 75 16.03 -0.35 -4.82
N GLY A 76 15.32 -0.77 -3.76
CA GLY A 76 15.57 -0.33 -2.40
C GLY A 76 16.78 -1.00 -1.76
N LEU A 77 17.14 -2.22 -2.18
CA LEU A 77 18.36 -2.92 -1.75
C LEU A 77 19.55 -2.44 -2.59
N ARG A 78 20.28 -1.45 -2.10
CA ARG A 78 21.54 -1.00 -2.71
C ARG A 78 22.74 -1.38 -1.85
#